data_AF-A0A1H8H4N5-F1
#
_entry.id   AF-A0A1H8H4N5-F1
#
_cell.length_a   1.000
_cell.length_b   1.000
_cell.length_c   1.000
_cell.angle_alpha   90.00
_cell.angle_beta   90.00
_cell.angle_gamma   90.00
#
_symmetry.space_group_name_H-M   'P 1'
#
loop_
_entity.id
_entity.type
_entity.pdbx_description
1 polymer ?
#
loop_
_entity_poly.entity_id
_entity_poly.type
_entity_poly.pdbx_seq_one_letter_code
_entity_poly.pdbx_strand_id
1 'polypeptide(L)'
;MKIKKYELEPFITYLHSLKLDRADSRLRTRFKKILLDKYQQFTEELEEINQNYAIKNEQGEVVVQDNKLTFENNDERLKEIHDLSIEVIIIEQNEENKKMLLSVKESVLYRGPEKFEEKDADIYDCLAEIVEQINYEN
;
A
#
# COMPACT_ATOMS: atom_id res chain seq x y z
N MET A 1 7.95 -3.79 -11.19
CA MET A 1 6.77 -2.94 -10.92
C MET A 1 7.10 -2.00 -9.76
N LYS A 2 6.76 -0.72 -9.91
CA LYS A 2 7.00 0.34 -8.92
C LYS A 2 5.67 0.73 -8.28
N ILE A 3 5.66 0.87 -6.96
CA ILE A 3 4.47 1.26 -6.18
C ILE A 3 4.94 2.26 -5.13
N LYS A 4 4.23 3.37 -4.92
CA LYS A 4 4.50 4.27 -3.80
C LYS A 4 3.91 3.71 -2.51
N LYS A 5 4.53 3.98 -1.35
CA LYS A 5 4.08 3.42 -0.07
C LYS A 5 2.61 3.74 0.23
N TYR A 6 2.12 4.95 -0.09
CA TYR A 6 0.70 5.31 0.10
C TYR A 6 -0.28 4.49 -0.76
N GLU A 7 0.18 3.87 -1.85
CA GLU A 7 -0.66 3.08 -2.77
C GLU A 7 -0.86 1.64 -2.27
N LEU A 8 -0.10 1.19 -1.26
CA LEU A 8 -0.13 -0.17 -0.73
C LEU A 8 -1.49 -0.58 -0.15
N GLU A 9 -2.04 0.21 0.78
CA GLU A 9 -3.32 -0.09 1.41
C GLU A 9 -4.48 -0.11 0.40
N PRO A 10 -4.64 0.90 -0.49
CA PRO A 10 -5.61 0.85 -1.57
C PRO A 10 -5.48 -0.42 -2.42
N PHE A 11 -4.25 -0.80 -2.78
CA PHE A 11 -4.01 -1.98 -3.61
C PHE A 11 -4.40 -3.28 -2.88
N ILE A 12 -4.00 -3.44 -1.63
CA ILE A 12 -4.35 -4.60 -0.78
C ILE A 12 -5.87 -4.73 -0.62
N THR A 13 -6.54 -3.60 -0.40
CA THR A 13 -7.99 -3.51 -0.21
C THR A 13 -8.74 -3.86 -1.48
N TYR A 14 -8.36 -3.26 -2.61
CA TYR A 14 -8.94 -3.56 -3.91
C TYR A 14 -8.79 -5.04 -4.27
N LEU A 15 -7.58 -5.61 -4.14
CA LEU A 15 -7.38 -7.04 -4.37
C LEU A 15 -8.27 -7.91 -3.47
N HIS A 16 -8.52 -7.48 -2.23
CA HIS A 16 -9.40 -8.22 -1.32
C HIS A 16 -10.83 -8.32 -1.84
N SER A 17 -11.35 -7.27 -2.47
CA SER A 17 -12.74 -7.19 -2.91
C SER A 17 -13.02 -8.01 -4.17
N LEU A 18 -11.98 -8.34 -4.96
CA LEU A 18 -12.12 -9.10 -6.20
C LEU A 18 -12.70 -10.51 -5.98
N LYS A 19 -13.71 -10.84 -6.78
CA LYS A 19 -14.31 -12.18 -6.87
C LYS A 19 -13.55 -12.99 -7.91
N LEU A 20 -12.69 -13.88 -7.44
CA LEU A 20 -11.78 -14.66 -8.27
C LEU A 20 -12.08 -16.15 -8.16
N ASP A 21 -11.70 -16.90 -9.19
CA ASP A 21 -11.73 -18.36 -9.14
C ASP A 21 -10.67 -18.92 -8.16
N ARG A 22 -10.65 -20.23 -7.97
CA ARG A 22 -9.72 -20.86 -7.00
C ARG A 22 -8.25 -20.70 -7.38
N ALA A 23 -7.90 -20.63 -8.67
CA ALA A 23 -6.53 -20.48 -9.11
C ALA A 23 -6.04 -19.05 -8.90
N ASP A 24 -6.79 -18.06 -9.38
CA ASP A 24 -6.46 -16.65 -9.28
C ASP A 24 -6.52 -16.17 -7.82
N SER A 25 -7.47 -16.66 -7.03
CA SER A 25 -7.54 -16.36 -5.60
C SER A 25 -6.26 -16.75 -4.85
N ARG A 26 -5.62 -17.88 -5.21
CA ARG A 26 -4.34 -18.31 -4.60
C ARG A 26 -3.19 -17.41 -5.03
N LEU A 27 -3.13 -17.03 -6.30
CA LEU A 27 -2.08 -16.15 -6.83
C LEU A 27 -2.20 -14.73 -6.25
N ARG A 28 -3.41 -14.17 -6.24
CA ARG A 28 -3.73 -12.93 -5.52
C ARG A 28 -3.30 -13.01 -4.06
N THR A 29 -3.61 -14.10 -3.34
CA THR A 29 -3.23 -14.23 -1.92
C THR A 29 -1.72 -14.20 -1.72
N ARG A 30 -0.94 -14.84 -2.61
CA ARG A 30 0.53 -14.77 -2.57
C ARG A 30 1.03 -13.34 -2.79
N PHE A 31 0.48 -12.66 -3.79
CA PHE A 31 0.86 -11.29 -4.09
C PHE A 31 0.49 -10.33 -2.95
N LYS A 32 -0.71 -10.47 -2.38
CA LYS A 32 -1.15 -9.70 -1.21
C LYS A 32 -0.22 -9.84 -0.01
N LYS A 33 0.37 -11.02 0.21
CA LYS A 33 1.34 -11.20 1.30
C LYS A 33 2.57 -10.32 1.10
N ILE A 34 3.09 -10.26 -0.13
CA ILE A 34 4.22 -9.37 -0.47
C ILE A 34 3.87 -7.91 -0.19
N LEU A 35 2.66 -7.48 -0.58
CA LEU A 35 2.21 -6.11 -0.31
C LEU A 35 2.01 -5.85 1.19
N LEU A 36 1.45 -6.81 1.94
CA LEU A 36 1.24 -6.70 3.39
C LEU A 36 2.57 -6.61 4.14
N ASP A 37 3.59 -7.38 3.75
CA ASP A 37 4.91 -7.31 4.36
C ASP A 37 5.54 -5.92 4.15
N LYS A 38 5.36 -5.33 2.96
CA LYS A 38 5.80 -3.95 2.67
C LYS A 38 4.97 -2.89 3.38
N TYR A 39 3.67 -3.12 3.51
CA TYR A 39 2.77 -2.23 4.23
C TYR A 39 3.09 -2.21 5.73
N GLN A 40 3.39 -3.37 6.31
CA GLN A 40 3.81 -3.49 7.70
C GLN A 40 5.08 -2.65 7.97
N GLN A 41 6.10 -2.76 7.10
CA GLN A 41 7.31 -1.92 7.17
C GLN A 41 6.97 -0.43 7.13
N PHE A 42 6.12 -0.02 6.20
CA PHE A 42 5.67 1.37 6.10
C PHE A 42 4.94 1.84 7.38
N THR A 43 4.07 1.01 7.97
CA THR A 43 3.36 1.38 9.20
C THR A 43 4.28 1.45 10.43
N GLU A 44 5.32 0.62 10.47
CA GLU A 44 6.34 0.67 11.54
C GLU A 44 7.17 1.95 11.46
N GLU A 45 7.63 2.32 10.26
CA GLU A 45 8.35 3.57 10.01
C GLU A 45 7.47 4.80 10.30
N LEU A 46 6.18 4.75 9.92
CA LEU A 46 5.21 5.80 10.23
C LEU A 46 5.02 5.98 11.73
N GLU A 47 4.96 4.87 12.48
CA GLU A 47 4.87 4.90 13.93
C GLU A 47 6.15 5.48 14.55
N GLU A 48 7.33 5.09 14.06
CA GLU A 48 8.61 5.65 14.50
C GLU A 48 8.66 7.17 14.32
N ILE A 49 8.24 7.68 13.16
CA ILE A 49 8.10 9.13 12.93
C ILE A 49 7.17 9.73 13.97
N ASN A 50 5.97 9.19 14.16
CA ASN A 50 5.03 9.72 15.14
C ASN A 50 5.62 9.74 16.57
N GLN A 51 6.35 8.70 16.97
CA GLN A 51 7.01 8.62 18.29
C GLN A 51 8.16 9.63 18.44
N ASN A 52 8.88 9.94 17.37
CA ASN A 52 9.97 10.93 17.39
C ASN A 52 9.48 12.36 17.63
N TYR A 53 8.29 12.69 17.13
CA TYR A 53 7.67 14.00 17.34
C TYR A 53 6.65 14.03 18.49
N ALA A 54 6.40 12.91 19.16
CA ALA A 54 5.45 12.87 20.25
C ALA A 54 5.95 13.68 21.46
N ILE A 55 5.09 14.55 22.03
CA ILE A 55 5.39 15.26 23.28
C ILE A 55 5.58 14.23 24.38
N LYS A 56 6.67 14.34 25.15
CA LYS A 56 6.95 13.47 26.30
C LYS A 56 6.81 14.24 27.61
N ASN A 57 6.29 13.58 28.64
CA ASN A 57 6.23 14.12 30.00
C ASN A 57 7.62 14.09 30.66
N GLU A 58 7.70 14.59 31.90
CA GLU A 58 8.96 14.62 32.68
C GLU A 58 9.56 13.23 32.93
N GLN A 59 8.77 12.16 32.79
CA GLN A 59 9.18 10.76 32.92
C GLN A 59 9.62 10.15 31.59
N GLY A 60 9.55 10.90 30.49
CA GLY A 60 9.89 10.45 29.14
C GLY A 60 8.77 9.67 28.44
N GLU A 61 7.57 9.60 29.01
CA GLU A 61 6.41 8.91 28.44
C GLU A 61 5.61 9.85 27.55
N VAL A 62 5.00 9.33 26.49
CA VAL A 62 4.24 10.14 25.55
C VAL A 62 2.97 10.70 26.20
N VAL A 63 2.76 12.00 26.05
CA VAL A 63 1.55 12.70 26.48
C VAL A 63 0.41 12.41 25.50
N VAL A 64 -0.67 11.82 26.00
CA VAL A 64 -1.90 11.58 25.26
C VAL A 64 -2.98 12.53 25.79
N GLN A 65 -3.49 13.43 24.94
CA GLN A 65 -4.62 14.31 25.26
C GLN A 65 -5.84 13.90 24.42
N ASP A 66 -7.01 13.79 25.03
CA ASP A 66 -8.26 13.39 24.36
C ASP A 66 -8.13 12.11 23.52
N ASN A 67 -7.39 11.13 24.03
CA ASN A 67 -7.11 9.86 23.37
C ASN A 67 -6.33 10.00 22.04
N LYS A 68 -5.66 11.15 21.85
CA LYS A 68 -4.79 11.45 20.70
C LYS A 68 -3.38 11.80 21.17
N LEU A 69 -2.41 11.38 20.37
CA LEU A 69 -1.03 11.79 20.52
C LEU A 69 -0.93 13.30 20.25
N THR A 70 -0.26 14.02 21.14
CA THR A 70 0.16 15.40 20.90
C THR A 70 1.58 15.42 20.39
N PHE A 71 1.87 16.28 19.41
CA PHE A 71 3.15 16.30 18.71
C PHE A 71 3.83 17.68 18.82
N GLU A 72 5.14 17.66 19.02
CA GLU A 72 6.02 18.81 18.79
C GLU A 72 6.30 18.94 17.29
N ASN A 73 6.56 20.16 16.81
CA ASN A 73 6.94 20.44 15.42
C ASN A 73 6.09 19.69 14.37
N ASN A 74 4.77 19.79 14.50
CA ASN A 74 3.80 19.04 13.68
C ASN A 74 4.02 19.22 12.16
N ASP A 75 4.49 20.39 11.71
CA ASP A 75 4.75 20.65 10.29
C ASP A 75 5.93 19.82 9.75
N GLU A 76 6.99 19.66 10.55
CA GLU A 76 8.15 18.84 10.20
C GLU A 76 7.75 17.35 10.20
N ARG A 77 6.97 16.91 11.19
CA ARG A 77 6.37 15.57 11.22
C ARG A 77 5.57 15.27 9.95
N LEU A 78 4.68 16.18 9.56
CA LEU A 78 3.85 16.00 8.37
C LEU A 78 4.68 15.96 7.09
N LYS A 79 5.76 16.74 7.01
CA LYS A 79 6.70 16.67 5.89
C LYS A 79 7.39 15.31 5.83
N GLU A 80 7.88 14.80 6.95
CA GLU A 80 8.54 13.49 7.02
C GLU A 80 7.60 12.34 6.66
N ILE A 81 6.35 12.38 7.15
CA ILE A 81 5.30 11.43 6.77
C ILE A 81 5.01 11.50 5.27
N HIS A 82 4.92 12.71 4.70
CA HIS A 82 4.71 12.88 3.26
C HIS A 82 5.87 12.27 2.47
N ASP A 83 7.11 12.62 2.82
CA ASP A 83 8.32 12.14 2.15
C ASP A 83 8.40 10.61 2.20
N LEU A 84 8.11 10.00 3.36
CA LEU A 84 7.98 8.56 3.53
C LEU A 84 6.88 7.97 2.63
N SER A 85 5.70 8.58 2.58
CA SER A 85 4.54 8.04 1.86
C SER A 85 4.75 7.95 0.35
N ILE A 86 5.55 8.86 -0.23
CA ILE A 86 5.85 8.92 -1.67
C ILE A 86 7.05 8.06 -2.07
N GLU A 87 7.77 7.45 -1.12
CA GLU A 87 8.85 6.53 -1.41
C GLU A 87 8.35 5.35 -2.25
N VAL A 88 9.20 4.89 -3.16
CA VAL A 88 8.87 3.83 -4.12
C VAL A 88 9.41 2.50 -3.64
N ILE A 89 8.53 1.52 -3.53
CA ILE A 89 8.89 0.11 -3.42
C ILE A 89 9.01 -0.53 -4.80
N ILE A 90 9.93 -1.49 -4.92
CA ILE A 90 10.13 -2.26 -6.15
C ILE A 90 9.68 -3.69 -5.91
N ILE A 91 8.72 -4.15 -6.71
CA ILE A 91 8.41 -5.57 -6.88
C ILE A 91 9.15 -6.05 -8.12
N GLU A 92 10.09 -6.97 -7.93
CA GLU A 92 10.87 -7.57 -9.02
C GLU A 92 9.94 -8.29 -10.01
N GLN A 93 10.33 -8.33 -11.28
CA GLN A 93 9.63 -9.08 -12.30
C GLN A 93 10.61 -10.12 -12.85
N ASN A 94 10.37 -11.38 -12.53
CA ASN A 94 11.21 -12.52 -12.92
C ASN A 94 10.32 -13.72 -13.29
N GLU A 95 10.92 -14.81 -13.76
CA GLU A 95 10.15 -15.98 -14.21
C GLU A 95 9.43 -16.70 -13.05
N GLU A 96 9.95 -16.64 -11.82
CA GLU A 96 9.32 -17.26 -10.66
C GLU A 96 7.98 -16.60 -10.30
N ASN A 97 7.92 -15.27 -10.37
CA ASN A 97 6.73 -14.51 -10.01
C ASN A 97 5.84 -14.13 -11.20
N LYS A 98 6.28 -14.41 -12.44
CA LYS A 98 5.55 -14.12 -13.69
C LYS A 98 4.09 -14.53 -13.68
N LYS A 99 3.82 -15.80 -13.38
CA LYS A 99 2.44 -16.31 -13.37
C LYS A 99 1.55 -15.55 -12.38
N MET A 100 2.09 -15.22 -11.22
CA MET A 100 1.36 -14.48 -10.20
C MET A 100 1.11 -13.04 -10.65
N LEU A 101 2.13 -12.35 -11.17
CA LEU A 101 1.99 -10.97 -11.62
C LEU A 101 1.02 -10.84 -12.79
N LEU A 102 1.07 -11.73 -13.78
CA LEU A 102 0.10 -11.73 -14.88
C LEU A 102 -1.34 -12.00 -14.43
N SER A 103 -1.55 -12.96 -13.51
CA SER A 103 -2.88 -13.21 -12.91
C SER A 103 -3.39 -12.00 -12.12
N VAL A 104 -2.51 -11.30 -11.40
CA VAL A 104 -2.87 -10.05 -10.71
C VAL A 104 -3.24 -8.95 -11.71
N LYS A 105 -2.46 -8.77 -12.79
CA LYS A 105 -2.76 -7.81 -13.86
C LYS A 105 -4.13 -8.09 -14.47
N GLU A 106 -4.40 -9.33 -14.86
CA GLU A 106 -5.70 -9.72 -15.42
C GLU A 106 -6.84 -9.47 -14.41
N SER A 107 -6.61 -9.84 -13.15
CA SER A 107 -7.59 -9.66 -12.08
C SER A 107 -7.94 -8.19 -11.86
N VAL A 108 -6.94 -7.32 -11.84
CA VAL A 108 -7.16 -5.89 -11.64
C VAL A 108 -7.92 -5.28 -12.80
N LEU A 109 -7.47 -5.55 -14.03
CA LEU A 109 -8.03 -4.90 -15.22
C LEU A 109 -9.43 -5.42 -15.59
N TYR A 110 -9.73 -6.70 -15.34
CA TYR A 110 -10.92 -7.36 -15.93
C TYR A 110 -11.84 -8.05 -14.93
N ARG A 111 -11.48 -8.14 -13.64
CA ARG A 111 -12.30 -8.81 -12.61
C ARG A 111 -12.87 -7.88 -11.55
N GLY A 112 -12.66 -6.57 -11.71
CA GLY A 112 -13.31 -5.51 -10.93
C GLY A 112 -14.80 -5.37 -11.26
N PRO A 113 -15.53 -4.53 -10.51
CA PRO A 113 -16.90 -4.17 -10.86
C PRO A 113 -16.97 -3.47 -12.23
N GLU A 114 -18.12 -3.59 -12.90
CA GLU A 114 -18.35 -3.01 -14.24
C GLU A 114 -18.34 -1.47 -14.23
N LYS A 115 -18.65 -0.87 -13.08
CA LYS A 115 -18.68 0.58 -12.88
C LYS A 115 -18.02 0.92 -11.56
N PHE A 116 -17.23 1.99 -11.60
CA PHE A 116 -16.64 2.63 -10.44
C PHE A 116 -17.29 3.99 -10.25
N GLU A 117 -17.45 4.41 -8.99
CA GLU A 117 -18.00 5.72 -8.64
C GLU A 117 -16.95 6.51 -7.87
N GLU A 118 -16.84 7.81 -8.19
CA GLU A 118 -16.02 8.78 -7.46
C GLU A 118 -14.61 8.25 -7.14
N LYS A 119 -14.29 8.13 -5.84
CA LYS A 119 -12.99 7.70 -5.31
C LYS A 119 -12.59 6.29 -5.74
N ASP A 120 -13.54 5.39 -5.99
CA ASP A 120 -13.22 4.04 -6.42
C ASP A 120 -12.69 4.00 -7.86
N ALA A 121 -13.08 4.97 -8.69
CA ALA A 121 -12.55 5.11 -10.05
C ALA A 121 -11.09 5.60 -10.01
N ASP A 122 -10.80 6.62 -9.20
CA ASP A 122 -9.43 7.13 -9.03
C ASP A 122 -8.48 6.05 -8.48
N ILE A 123 -8.96 5.24 -7.53
CA ILE A 123 -8.22 4.09 -7.02
C ILE A 123 -7.99 3.08 -8.15
N TYR A 124 -9.03 2.70 -8.89
CA TYR A 124 -8.90 1.76 -9.99
C TYR A 124 -7.86 2.22 -11.04
N ASP A 125 -7.95 3.48 -11.49
CA ASP A 125 -7.04 4.04 -12.49
C ASP A 125 -5.58 3.98 -12.02
N CYS A 126 -5.32 4.38 -10.77
CA CYS A 126 -4.00 4.26 -10.16
C CYS A 126 -3.50 2.80 -10.14
N LEU A 127 -4.35 1.85 -9.76
CA LEU A 127 -3.98 0.44 -9.70
C LEU A 127 -3.78 -0.17 -11.09
N ALA A 128 -4.56 0.27 -12.09
CA ALA A 128 -4.41 -0.12 -13.48
C ALA A 128 -3.03 0.31 -14.01
N GLU A 129 -2.64 1.58 -13.80
CA GLU A 129 -1.30 2.08 -14.16
C GLU A 129 -0.18 1.27 -13.51
N ILE A 130 -0.35 0.87 -12.24
CA ILE A 130 0.63 0.04 -11.52
C ILE A 130 0.80 -1.32 -12.20
N VAL A 131 -0.30 -2.04 -12.46
CA VAL A 131 -0.22 -3.40 -13.05
C VAL A 131 0.12 -3.38 -14.54
N GLU A 132 -0.08 -2.27 -15.23
CA GLU A 132 0.33 -2.09 -16.62
C GLU A 132 1.85 -2.07 -16.79
N GLN A 133 2.60 -1.68 -15.76
CA GLN A 133 4.07 -1.81 -15.72
C GLN A 133 4.55 -3.27 -15.76
N ILE A 134 3.65 -4.25 -15.60
CA ILE A 134 3.98 -5.67 -15.69
C ILE A 134 4.21 -6.01 -17.17
N ASN A 135 5.49 -6.13 -17.52
CA ASN A 135 5.98 -6.33 -18.88
C ASN A 135 6.71 -7.66 -18.94
N TYR A 136 6.01 -8.67 -19.45
CA TYR A 136 6.65 -9.87 -19.96
C TYR A 136 6.48 -9.81 -21.47
N GLU A 137 7.58 -9.67 -22.20
CA GLU A 137 7.56 -9.89 -23.64
C GLU A 137 7.03 -11.32 -23.87
N ASN A 138 6.02 -11.42 -24.73
CA ASN A 138 5.48 -12.71 -25.18
C ASN A 138 6.51 -13.44 -26.05
#